data_AF-A0A960PIS7-F1
#
_entry.id   AF-A0A960PIS7-F1
#
_cell.length_a   1.000
_cell.length_b   1.000
_cell.length_c   1.000
_cell.angle_alpha   90.00
_cell.angle_beta   90.00
_cell.angle_gamma   90.00
#
_symmetry.space_group_name_H-M   'P 1'
#
loop_
_entity.id
_entity.type
_entity.pdbx_description
1 polymer ?
#
loop_
_entity_poly.entity_id
_entity_poly.type
_entity_poly.pdbx_seq_one_letter_code
_entity_poly.pdbx_strand_id
1 'polypeptide(L)' 'MVSKASSSSVFRCLACGHEAHKWAGRCGACGDWNTLTEELAGPVDGHPIPHVPGTVRAIGDVPEL' A
#
# COMPACT_ATOMS: atom_id res chain seq x y z
N MET A 1 -1.09 28.50 -14.96
CA MET A 1 -1.49 28.17 -13.57
C MET A 1 -1.71 26.66 -13.50
N VAL A 2 -0.83 25.90 -12.86
CA VAL A 2 -1.06 24.46 -12.62
C VAL A 2 -1.50 24.32 -11.16
N SER A 3 -2.70 23.78 -10.95
CA SER A 3 -3.27 23.58 -9.62
C SER A 3 -2.53 22.47 -8.89
N LYS A 4 -2.29 22.68 -7.59
CA LYS A 4 -1.59 21.74 -6.71
C LYS A 4 -2.43 20.46 -6.54
N ALA A 5 -1.88 19.33 -7.00
CA ALA A 5 -2.44 18.03 -6.68
C ALA A 5 -2.31 17.81 -5.16
N SER A 6 -3.46 17.72 -4.50
CA SER A 6 -3.54 17.36 -3.08
C SER A 6 -3.38 15.84 -2.98
N SER A 7 -2.26 15.38 -2.43
CA SER A 7 -2.01 13.97 -2.12
C SER A 7 -2.98 13.51 -1.03
N SER A 8 -4.23 13.26 -1.40
CA SER A 8 -5.23 12.73 -0.49
C SER A 8 -4.97 11.23 -0.37
N SER A 9 -4.46 10.80 0.78
CA SER A 9 -4.34 9.37 1.06
C SER A 9 -5.73 8.78 1.30
N VAL A 10 -5.99 7.63 0.68
CA VAL A 10 -7.23 6.88 0.86
C VAL A 10 -6.85 5.56 1.53
N PHE A 11 -7.63 5.12 2.52
CA PHE A 11 -7.38 3.87 3.22
C PHE A 11 -8.36 2.81 2.73
N ARG A 12 -7.84 1.76 2.10
CA ARG A 12 -8.64 0.65 1.58
C ARG A 12 -8.59 -0.56 2.51
N CYS A 13 -9.75 -1.13 2.82
CA CYS A 13 -9.85 -2.36 3.61
C CYS A 13 -9.52 -3.59 2.75
N LEU A 14 -8.51 -4.36 3.12
CA LEU A 14 -8.12 -5.59 2.43
C LEU A 14 -9.12 -6.75 2.63
N ALA A 15 -9.96 -6.70 3.68
CA ALA A 15 -10.93 -7.75 3.95
C ALA A 15 -12.25 -7.58 3.16
N CYS A 16 -12.71 -6.34 2.94
CA CYS A 16 -13.99 -6.07 2.29
C CYS A 16 -13.94 -5.06 1.14
N GLY A 17 -12.82 -4.39 0.92
CA GLY A 17 -12.65 -3.40 -0.15
C GLY A 17 -13.16 -1.99 0.18
N HIS A 18 -13.70 -1.75 1.38
CA HIS A 18 -14.21 -0.43 1.77
C HIS A 18 -13.11 0.63 1.85
N GLU A 19 -13.40 1.84 1.34
CA GLU A 19 -12.49 2.98 1.34
C GLU A 19 -12.86 3.97 2.44
N ALA A 20 -11.85 4.45 3.17
CA ALA A 20 -11.97 5.42 4.24
C ALA A 20 -10.99 6.58 4.04
N HIS A 21 -11.40 7.80 4.40
CA HIS A 21 -10.55 9.01 4.30
C HIS A 21 -9.67 9.24 5.54
N LYS A 22 -9.76 8.37 6.55
CA LYS A 22 -8.95 8.43 7.77
C LYS A 22 -8.67 7.04 8.29
N TRP A 23 -7.47 6.85 8.85
CA TRP A 23 -7.15 5.62 9.56
C TRP A 23 -7.96 5.54 10.86
N ALA A 24 -8.68 4.44 11.07
CA ALA A 24 -9.46 4.18 12.28
C ALA A 24 -9.02 2.90 13.02
N GLY A 25 -8.07 2.14 12.49
CA GLY A 25 -7.62 0.84 13.03
C GLY A 25 -8.62 -0.29 12.79
N ARG A 26 -9.92 0.01 12.86
CA ARG A 26 -11.04 -0.88 12.53
C ARG A 26 -11.76 -0.39 11.28
N CYS A 27 -12.11 -1.30 10.37
CA CYS A 27 -12.93 -1.00 9.22
C CYS A 27 -14.37 -0.66 9.64
N GLY A 28 -14.92 0.47 9.15
CA GLY A 28 -16.29 0.90 9.41
C GLY A 28 -17.38 0.07 8.70
N ALA A 29 -17.01 -0.72 7.68
CA ALA A 29 -17.95 -1.55 6.91
C ALA A 29 -18.02 -2.99 7.42
N CYS A 30 -16.88 -3.68 7.56
CA CYS A 30 -16.84 -5.07 8.01
C CYS A 30 -16.49 -5.25 9.50
N GLY A 31 -16.02 -4.20 10.17
CA GLY A 31 -15.61 -4.28 11.58
C GLY A 31 -14.26 -4.94 11.82
N ASP A 32 -13.55 -5.33 10.77
CA ASP A 32 -12.26 -6.02 10.85
C ASP A 32 -11.13 -5.06 11.23
N TRP A 33 -10.10 -5.57 11.91
CA TRP A 33 -9.02 -4.77 12.50
C TRP A 33 -7.73 -4.95 11.72
N ASN A 34 -6.92 -3.89 11.62
CA ASN A 34 -5.63 -3.92 10.91
C ASN A 34 -5.75 -4.30 9.41
N THR A 35 -6.94 -4.15 8.84
CA THR A 35 -7.20 -4.43 7.43
C THR A 35 -7.15 -3.17 6.55
N LEU A 36 -7.09 -1.98 7.14
CA LEU A 36 -7.02 -0.71 6.42
C LEU A 36 -5.57 -0.44 5.97
N THR A 37 -5.36 -0.37 4.66
CA THR A 37 -4.07 -0.07 4.02
C THR A 37 -4.15 1.26 3.27
N GLU A 38 -3.09 2.07 3.34
CA GLU A 38 -3.02 3.34 2.61
C GLU A 38 -2.72 3.11 1.12
N GLU A 39 -3.58 3.65 0.26
CA GLU A 39 -3.39 3.74 -1.18
C GLU A 39 -3.13 5.21 -1.55
N LEU A 40 -1.98 5.46 -2.16
CA LEU A 40 -1.63 6.79 -2.65
C LEU A 40 -2.47 7.08 -3.89
N ALA A 41 -3.46 7.97 -3.77
CA ALA A 41 -4.20 8.51 -4.92
C ALA A 41 -3.38 9.56 -5.70
N GLY A 42 -2.06 9.32 -5.83
CA GLY A 42 -1.20 10.11 -6.71
C GLY A 42 -1.25 9.55 -8.13
N PRO A 43 -1.02 10.37 -9.17
CA PRO A 43 -0.72 9.82 -10.48
C PRO A 43 0.46 8.86 -10.29
N VAL A 44 0.25 7.60 -10.65
CA VAL A 44 1.35 6.70 -10.92
C VAL A 44 2.07 7.33 -12.10
N ASP A 45 3.04 8.21 -11.85
CA ASP A 45 4.02 8.58 -12.85
C ASP A 45 4.62 7.25 -13.29
N GLY A 46 4.13 6.77 -14.44
CA GLY A 46 4.31 5.43 -14.95
C GLY A 46 5.73 5.21 -15.41
N HIS A 47 6.69 5.36 -14.49
CA HIS A 47 8.00 4.82 -14.66
C HIS A 47 7.84 3.30 -14.55
N PRO A 48 7.96 2.54 -15.65
CA PRO A 48 7.91 1.10 -15.57
C PRO A 48 9.08 0.68 -14.69
N ILE A 49 8.79 0.18 -13.48
CA ILE A 49 9.81 -0.49 -12.69
C ILE A 49 10.29 -1.64 -13.58
N PRO A 50 11.56 -1.65 -14.02
CA PRO A 50 12.05 -2.80 -14.77
C PRO A 50 11.98 -3.99 -13.83
N HIS A 51 11.09 -4.93 -14.12
CA HIS A 51 11.02 -6.21 -13.44
C HIS A 51 12.32 -6.94 -13.77
N VAL A 52 13.33 -6.79 -12.94
CA VAL A 52 14.55 -7.59 -13.05
C VAL A 52 14.22 -8.97 -12.44
N PRO A 53 14.18 -10.05 -13.22
CA PRO A 53 14.16 -11.38 -12.62
C PRO A 53 15.56 -11.62 -12.03
N GLY A 54 15.72 -11.37 -10.72
CA GLY A 54 17.04 -11.36 -10.10
C GLY A 54 17.04 -11.55 -8.60
N THR A 55 17.17 -12.81 -8.19
CA THR A 55 17.80 -13.30 -6.94
C THR A 55 17.25 -12.77 -5.61
N VAL A 56 16.08 -13.27 -5.22
CA VAL A 56 15.80 -13.43 -3.80
C VAL A 56 16.73 -14.54 -3.26
N ARG A 57 17.70 -14.19 -2.41
CA ARG A 57 18.51 -15.22 -1.72
C ARG A 57 17.62 -15.92 -0.69
N ALA A 58 17.71 -17.24 -0.63
CA ALA A 58 17.03 -18.00 0.40
C ALA A 58 17.57 -17.60 1.78
N ILE A 59 16.67 -17.34 2.71
CA ILE A 59 16.93 -17.06 4.14
C ILE A 59 17.84 -18.11 4.83
N GLY A 60 18.01 -19.31 4.28
CA GLY A 60 18.82 -20.38 4.85
C GLY A 60 20.34 -20.32 4.60
N ASP A 61 20.85 -19.28 3.93
CA ASP A 61 22.27 -19.14 3.57
C ASP A 61 23.04 -18.19 4.53
N VAL A 62 22.60 -18.08 5.78
CA VAL A 62 23.33 -17.34 6.84
C VAL A 62 24.24 -18.33 7.57
N PRO A 63 25.56 -18.36 7.31
CA PRO A 63 26.46 -19.13 8.16
C PRO A 63 26.42 -18.53 9.57
N GLU A 64 26.01 -19.34 10.53
CA GLU A 64 26.05 -19.01 11.96
C GLU A 64 27.49 -18.66 12.35
N LEU A 65 27.70 -17.43 12.83
CA LEU A 65 28.96 -16.98 13.45
C LEU A 65 28.90 -17.23 14.96
#